data_AF-A0A820NY62-F1
#
_entry.id   AF-A0A820NY62-F1
#
_cell.length_a   1.000
_cell.length_b   1.000
_cell.length_c   1.000
_cell.angle_alpha   90.00
_cell.angle_beta   90.00
_cell.angle_gamma   90.00
#
_symmetry.space_group_name_H-M   'P 1'
#
loop_
_entity.id
_entity.type
_entity.pdbx_description
1 polymer ?
#
loop_
_entity_poly.entity_id
_entity_poly.type
_entity_poly.pdbx_seq_one_letter_code
_entity_poly.pdbx_strand_id
1 'polypeptide(L)'
;LIQHILFNFTLWNKSNFHVRLLHLQYILKVIKEEKNFDRDKFGIQFFLDILKQHFNTTKGDKEEQRELREIIYEIIKYFFQNHTSMKDLNALLSTISVLSVLNDEITYELLEFIVGLLNPTSTFHEQIIDFLCESNMIEGLYSLLVVNNLSSRTKEIILKIMKCFIG
;
A
#
# COMPACT_ATOMS: atom_id res chain seq x y z
N LEU A 1 5.58 -13.68 -21.78
CA LEU A 1 7.03 -13.76 -21.44
C LEU A 1 7.58 -12.42 -20.94
N ILE A 2 7.44 -11.31 -21.68
CA ILE A 2 7.98 -9.99 -21.30
C ILE A 2 7.39 -9.45 -19.98
N GLN A 3 6.07 -9.53 -19.80
CA GLN A 3 5.42 -9.13 -18.54
C GLN A 3 5.96 -9.93 -17.33
N HIS A 4 6.27 -11.21 -17.49
CA HIS A 4 6.81 -12.02 -16.38
C HIS A 4 8.20 -11.55 -15.93
N ILE A 5 9.02 -11.02 -16.83
CA ILE A 5 10.33 -10.47 -16.50
C ILE A 5 10.17 -9.09 -15.88
N LEU A 6 9.30 -8.26 -16.47
CA LEU A 6 9.01 -6.91 -15.98
C LEU A 6 8.51 -6.93 -14.54
N PHE A 7 7.55 -7.81 -14.23
CA PHE A 7 6.98 -7.96 -12.90
C PHE A 7 7.76 -8.93 -12.00
N ASN A 8 8.94 -9.43 -12.40
CA ASN A 8 9.80 -10.17 -11.49
C ASN A 8 10.66 -9.19 -10.66
N PHE A 9 10.08 -8.68 -9.58
CA PHE A 9 10.73 -7.69 -8.72
C PHE A 9 12.08 -8.19 -8.19
N THR A 10 12.19 -9.49 -7.84
CA THR A 10 13.44 -10.09 -7.35
C THR A 10 14.59 -9.99 -8.35
N LEU A 11 14.30 -9.99 -9.66
CA LEU A 11 15.31 -9.94 -10.70
C LEU A 11 16.05 -8.60 -10.73
N TRP A 12 15.30 -7.50 -10.80
CA TRP A 12 15.88 -6.17 -11.00
C TRP A 12 16.01 -5.35 -9.70
N ASN A 13 15.45 -5.80 -8.57
CA ASN A 13 15.61 -5.13 -7.27
C ASN A 13 17.06 -5.14 -6.74
N LYS A 14 17.93 -5.99 -7.31
CA LYS A 14 19.37 -6.02 -7.00
C LYS A 14 20.18 -5.01 -7.80
N SER A 15 19.57 -4.36 -8.79
CA SER A 15 20.22 -3.32 -9.60
C SER A 15 20.40 -2.03 -8.79
N ASN A 16 21.17 -1.09 -9.35
CA ASN A 16 21.31 0.23 -8.75
C ASN A 16 19.96 0.97 -8.67
N PHE A 17 19.90 2.00 -7.82
CA PHE A 17 18.71 2.81 -7.58
C PHE A 17 18.06 3.32 -8.87
N HIS A 18 18.83 3.93 -9.77
CA HIS A 18 18.31 4.50 -11.01
C HIS A 18 17.57 3.47 -11.88
N VAL A 19 18.13 2.26 -12.00
CA VAL A 19 17.48 1.16 -12.73
C VAL A 19 16.17 0.74 -12.04
N ARG A 20 16.17 0.58 -10.71
CA ARG A 20 14.96 0.21 -9.94
C ARG A 20 13.86 1.27 -10.11
N LEU A 21 14.23 2.54 -10.04
CA LEU A 21 13.33 3.69 -10.19
C LEU A 21 12.69 3.70 -11.58
N LEU A 22 13.50 3.63 -12.64
CA LEU A 22 13.02 3.57 -14.02
C LEU A 22 12.11 2.36 -14.27
N HIS A 23 12.44 1.20 -13.72
CA HIS A 23 11.60 0.01 -13.82
C HIS A 23 10.23 0.20 -13.17
N LEU A 24 10.17 0.76 -11.95
CA LEU A 24 8.90 1.03 -11.29
C LEU A 24 8.07 2.07 -12.05
N GLN A 25 8.69 3.15 -12.53
CA GLN A 25 8.01 4.16 -13.36
C GLN A 25 7.46 3.56 -14.65
N TYR A 26 8.24 2.67 -15.29
CA TYR A 26 7.79 1.97 -16.49
C TYR A 26 6.64 1.00 -16.19
N ILE A 27 6.69 0.26 -15.08
CA ILE A 27 5.58 -0.60 -14.62
C ILE A 27 4.31 0.24 -14.42
N LEU A 28 4.40 1.37 -13.71
CA LEU A 28 3.28 2.28 -13.50
C LEU A 28 2.70 2.77 -14.83
N LYS A 29 3.55 3.14 -15.79
CA LYS A 29 3.13 3.54 -17.14
C LYS A 29 2.39 2.41 -17.87
N VAL A 30 2.95 1.20 -17.87
CA VAL A 30 2.32 0.02 -18.50
C VAL A 30 0.94 -0.25 -17.89
N ILE A 31 0.83 -0.24 -16.57
CA ILE A 31 -0.45 -0.44 -15.87
C ILE A 31 -1.50 0.63 -16.25
N LYS A 32 -1.06 1.88 -16.45
CA LYS A 32 -1.94 2.99 -16.83
C LYS A 32 -2.38 2.93 -18.31
N GLU A 33 -1.55 2.39 -19.19
CA GLU A 33 -1.78 2.40 -20.64
C GLU A 33 -2.40 1.09 -21.17
N GLU A 34 -2.17 -0.05 -20.51
CA GLU A 34 -2.68 -1.35 -20.94
C GLU A 34 -4.17 -1.53 -20.59
N LYS A 35 -5.03 -1.59 -21.63
CA LYS A 35 -6.48 -1.79 -21.47
C LYS A 35 -6.87 -3.13 -20.84
N ASN A 36 -6.07 -4.17 -21.06
CA ASN A 36 -6.34 -5.55 -20.61
C ASN A 36 -5.25 -6.03 -19.64
N PHE A 37 -4.87 -5.17 -18.70
CA PHE A 37 -3.88 -5.52 -17.69
C PHE A 37 -4.38 -6.67 -16.80
N ASP A 38 -3.55 -7.68 -16.58
CA ASP A 38 -3.85 -8.85 -15.75
C ASP A 38 -3.77 -8.48 -14.25
N ARG A 39 -4.80 -7.78 -13.77
CA ARG A 39 -4.94 -7.35 -12.36
C ARG A 39 -5.07 -8.52 -11.39
N ASP A 40 -5.60 -9.65 -11.84
CA ASP A 40 -5.73 -10.84 -10.99
C ASP A 40 -4.36 -11.38 -10.59
N LYS A 41 -3.38 -11.25 -11.49
CA LYS A 41 -2.01 -11.68 -11.26
C LYS A 41 -1.11 -10.61 -10.64
N PHE A 42 -1.25 -9.35 -11.07
CA PHE A 42 -0.36 -8.24 -10.69
C PHE A 42 -1.14 -7.06 -10.09
N GLY A 43 -2.12 -7.35 -9.25
CA GLY A 43 -2.97 -6.36 -8.58
C GLY A 43 -2.40 -5.84 -7.25
N ILE A 44 -3.27 -5.27 -6.42
CA ILE A 44 -2.91 -4.60 -5.16
C ILE A 44 -2.09 -5.52 -4.23
N GLN A 45 -2.53 -6.77 -4.04
CA GLN A 45 -1.82 -7.73 -3.18
C GLN A 45 -0.36 -7.95 -3.62
N PHE A 46 -0.11 -8.04 -4.92
CA PHE A 46 1.24 -8.24 -5.47
C PHE A 46 2.18 -7.09 -5.08
N PHE A 47 1.72 -5.84 -5.18
CA PHE A 47 2.52 -4.67 -4.81
C PHE A 47 2.69 -4.51 -3.29
N LEU A 48 1.68 -4.90 -2.51
CA LEU A 48 1.80 -5.00 -1.05
C LEU A 48 2.80 -6.08 -0.62
N ASP A 49 2.88 -7.20 -1.35
CA ASP A 49 3.86 -8.25 -1.11
C ASP A 49 5.28 -7.77 -1.40
N ILE A 50 5.48 -6.95 -2.44
CA ILE A 50 6.76 -6.30 -2.73
C ILE A 50 7.22 -5.44 -1.53
N LEU A 51 6.32 -4.63 -0.94
CA LEU A 51 6.65 -3.81 0.23
C LEU A 51 7.12 -4.68 1.40
N LYS A 52 6.37 -5.75 1.72
CA LYS A 52 6.69 -6.69 2.79
C LYS A 52 8.05 -7.37 2.58
N GLN A 53 8.33 -7.81 1.36
CA GLN A 53 9.50 -8.64 1.05
C GLN A 53 10.79 -7.82 0.86
N HIS A 54 10.68 -6.61 0.28
CA HIS A 54 11.86 -5.90 -0.22
C HIS A 54 12.12 -4.55 0.43
N PHE A 55 11.12 -3.93 1.04
CA PHE A 55 11.26 -2.60 1.65
C PHE A 55 11.26 -2.63 3.18
N ASN A 56 10.86 -3.75 3.79
CA ASN A 56 10.87 -3.95 5.24
C ASN A 56 12.28 -4.15 5.85
N THR A 57 13.35 -3.69 5.20
CA THR A 57 14.72 -3.86 5.69
C THR A 57 15.41 -2.51 5.81
N THR A 58 16.33 -2.37 6.76
CA THR A 58 17.14 -1.16 6.95
C THR A 58 18.32 -1.05 5.96
N LYS A 59 18.31 -1.84 4.87
CA LYS A 59 19.40 -1.90 3.91
C LYS A 59 19.20 -0.90 2.77
N GLY A 60 20.25 -0.14 2.47
CA GLY A 60 20.28 0.85 1.40
C GLY A 60 20.02 2.27 1.90
N ASP A 61 20.05 3.22 0.98
CA ASP A 61 19.77 4.62 1.29
C ASP A 61 18.29 4.83 1.61
N LYS A 62 17.99 5.58 2.67
CA LYS A 62 16.61 5.74 3.15
C LYS A 62 15.75 6.57 2.19
N GLU A 63 16.34 7.59 1.57
CA GLU A 63 15.62 8.48 0.65
C GLU A 63 15.32 7.74 -0.66
N GLU A 64 16.30 7.00 -1.19
CA GLU A 64 16.10 6.13 -2.35
C GLU A 64 15.00 5.09 -2.11
N GLN A 65 15.00 4.45 -0.94
CA GLN A 65 13.95 3.47 -0.62
C GLN A 65 12.58 4.13 -0.48
N ARG A 66 12.49 5.35 0.07
CA ARG A 66 11.23 6.11 0.16
C ARG A 66 10.68 6.44 -1.23
N GLU A 67 11.53 6.93 -2.13
CA GLU A 67 11.11 7.29 -3.50
C GLU A 67 10.58 6.07 -4.28
N LEU A 68 11.22 4.91 -4.12
CA LEU A 68 10.72 3.66 -4.71
C LEU A 68 9.37 3.23 -4.11
N ARG A 69 9.16 3.37 -2.79
CA ARG A 69 7.87 3.09 -2.15
C ARG A 69 6.79 4.05 -2.63
N GLU A 70 7.09 5.33 -2.82
CA GLU A 70 6.15 6.31 -3.35
C GLU A 70 5.57 5.87 -4.70
N ILE A 71 6.39 5.38 -5.63
CA ILE A 71 5.88 4.86 -6.91
C ILE A 71 5.00 3.62 -6.70
N ILE A 72 5.35 2.74 -5.76
CA ILE A 72 4.50 1.58 -5.42
C ILE A 72 3.15 2.03 -4.87
N TYR A 73 3.13 3.04 -4.00
CA TYR A 73 1.88 3.62 -3.50
C TYR A 73 1.06 4.27 -4.62
N GLU A 74 1.69 4.92 -5.60
CA GLU A 74 0.99 5.43 -6.79
C GLU A 74 0.35 4.32 -7.63
N ILE A 75 1.03 3.19 -7.79
CA ILE A 75 0.47 2.01 -8.47
C ILE A 75 -0.74 1.47 -7.71
N ILE A 76 -0.62 1.30 -6.39
CA ILE A 76 -1.71 0.82 -5.54
C ILE A 76 -2.89 1.80 -5.59
N LYS A 77 -2.63 3.11 -5.50
CA LYS A 77 -3.63 4.17 -5.63
C LYS A 77 -4.40 4.05 -6.94
N TYR A 78 -3.69 3.84 -8.05
CA TYR A 78 -4.29 3.68 -9.36
C TYR A 78 -5.27 2.49 -9.39
N PHE A 79 -4.92 1.36 -8.77
CA PHE A 79 -5.86 0.22 -8.71
C PHE A 79 -7.11 0.52 -7.88
N PHE A 80 -6.98 1.18 -6.73
CA PHE A 80 -8.14 1.62 -5.94
C PHE A 80 -9.04 2.56 -6.76
N GLN A 81 -8.44 3.51 -7.47
CA GLN A 81 -9.19 4.48 -8.29
C GLN A 81 -9.86 3.87 -9.53
N ASN A 82 -9.40 2.71 -10.02
CA ASN A 82 -9.93 2.11 -11.26
C ASN A 82 -10.79 0.87 -11.04
N HIS A 83 -10.84 0.32 -9.82
CA HIS A 83 -11.83 -0.65 -9.35
C HIS A 83 -11.45 -1.04 -7.91
N THR A 84 -12.21 -0.59 -6.91
CA THR A 84 -11.99 -1.04 -5.53
C THR A 84 -12.92 -2.19 -5.17
N SER A 85 -12.39 -3.19 -4.48
CA SER A 85 -13.18 -4.26 -3.85
C SER A 85 -12.82 -4.43 -2.37
N MET A 86 -13.71 -5.09 -1.63
CA MET A 86 -13.46 -5.54 -0.26
C MET A 86 -12.17 -6.36 -0.12
N LYS A 87 -11.83 -7.18 -1.12
CA LYS A 87 -10.60 -7.99 -1.09
C LYS A 87 -9.35 -7.10 -1.09
N ASP A 88 -9.40 -5.98 -1.80
CA ASP A 88 -8.28 -5.05 -1.93
C ASP A 88 -8.02 -4.30 -0.61
N LEU A 89 -9.08 -3.85 0.07
CA LEU A 89 -8.95 -3.24 1.40
C LEU A 89 -8.51 -4.25 2.46
N ASN A 90 -9.05 -5.46 2.44
CA ASN A 90 -8.61 -6.51 3.35
C ASN A 90 -7.13 -6.85 3.14
N ALA A 91 -6.65 -6.90 1.89
CA ALA A 91 -5.24 -7.09 1.57
C ALA A 91 -4.34 -5.97 2.15
N LEU A 92 -4.80 -4.72 2.03
CA LEU A 92 -4.13 -3.55 2.59
C LEU A 92 -4.03 -3.62 4.12
N LEU A 93 -5.16 -3.82 4.81
CA LEU A 93 -5.19 -3.90 6.27
C LEU A 93 -4.41 -5.10 6.81
N SER A 94 -4.50 -6.27 6.15
CA SER A 94 -3.71 -7.44 6.52
C SER A 94 -2.21 -7.16 6.38
N THR A 95 -1.81 -6.43 5.35
CA THR A 95 -0.42 -6.02 5.16
C THR A 95 0.03 -5.02 6.23
N ILE A 96 -0.80 -4.05 6.60
CA ILE A 96 -0.54 -3.12 7.70
C ILE A 96 -0.37 -3.89 9.02
N SER A 97 -1.24 -4.86 9.31
CA SER A 97 -1.14 -5.70 10.51
C SER A 97 0.21 -6.43 10.57
N VAL A 98 0.64 -7.05 9.47
CA VAL A 98 1.95 -7.72 9.38
C VAL A 98 3.12 -6.74 9.55
N LEU A 99 3.06 -5.57 8.91
CA LEU A 99 4.14 -4.59 8.97
C LEU A 99 4.20 -3.85 10.31
N SER A 100 3.08 -3.74 11.03
CA SER A 100 3.01 -3.01 12.31
C SER A 100 3.96 -3.54 13.38
N VAL A 101 4.31 -4.84 13.31
CA VAL A 101 5.26 -5.44 14.24
C VAL A 101 6.71 -5.39 13.73
N LEU A 102 6.92 -5.09 12.45
CA LEU A 102 8.22 -5.17 11.77
C LEU A 102 8.83 -3.80 11.45
N ASN A 103 8.01 -2.84 11.01
CA ASN A 103 8.46 -1.54 10.51
C ASN A 103 7.37 -0.47 10.65
N ASP A 104 7.57 0.39 11.65
CA ASP A 104 6.67 1.51 11.98
C ASP A 104 6.58 2.54 10.85
N GLU A 105 7.67 2.79 10.10
CA GLU A 105 7.70 3.78 9.02
C GLU A 105 6.77 3.39 7.86
N ILE A 106 6.88 2.15 7.36
CA ILE A 106 6.00 1.67 6.28
C ILE A 106 4.56 1.52 6.77
N THR A 107 4.37 1.14 8.04
CA THR A 107 3.04 1.07 8.66
C THR A 107 2.39 2.44 8.67
N TYR A 108 3.13 3.47 9.10
CA TYR A 108 2.68 4.86 9.07
C TYR A 108 2.32 5.31 7.65
N GLU A 109 3.18 5.05 6.66
CA GLU A 109 2.94 5.42 5.26
C GLU A 109 1.68 4.76 4.67
N LEU A 110 1.44 3.49 4.97
CA LEU A 110 0.23 2.78 4.53
C LEU A 110 -1.05 3.29 5.23
N LEU A 111 -0.94 3.71 6.49
CA LEU A 111 -2.07 4.31 7.20
C LEU A 111 -2.38 5.71 6.66
N GLU A 112 -1.36 6.53 6.37
CA GLU A 112 -1.54 7.81 5.66
C GLU A 112 -2.13 7.60 4.26
N PHE A 113 -1.76 6.52 3.58
CA PHE A 113 -2.38 6.14 2.32
C PHE A 113 -3.89 5.88 2.49
N ILE A 114 -4.33 5.18 3.54
CA ILE A 114 -5.76 5.01 3.87
C ILE A 114 -6.44 6.36 4.12
N VAL A 115 -5.80 7.26 4.88
CA VAL A 115 -6.31 8.63 5.07
C VAL A 115 -6.51 9.35 3.73
N GLY A 116 -5.58 9.16 2.79
CA GLY A 116 -5.71 9.69 1.43
C GLY A 116 -6.88 9.10 0.64
N LEU A 117 -7.19 7.82 0.81
CA LEU A 117 -8.36 7.17 0.22
C LEU A 117 -9.68 7.69 0.83
N LEU A 118 -9.67 7.99 2.12
CA LEU A 118 -10.76 8.59 2.89
C LEU A 118 -10.92 10.10 2.68
N ASN A 119 -10.19 10.69 1.71
CA ASN A 119 -10.38 12.09 1.39
C ASN A 119 -11.82 12.31 0.83
N PRO A 120 -12.63 13.23 1.40
CA PRO A 120 -14.01 13.49 0.96
C PRO A 120 -14.14 13.89 -0.52
N THR A 121 -13.06 14.37 -1.13
CA THR A 121 -13.01 14.71 -2.57
C THR A 121 -12.84 13.50 -3.49
N SER A 122 -12.61 12.30 -2.93
CA SER A 122 -12.48 11.04 -3.67
C SER A 122 -13.85 10.54 -4.13
N THR A 123 -13.98 10.14 -5.40
CA THR A 123 -15.20 9.52 -5.94
C THR A 123 -15.55 8.19 -5.30
N PHE A 124 -14.61 7.57 -4.58
CA PHE A 124 -14.77 6.28 -3.92
C PHE A 124 -14.91 6.41 -2.40
N HIS A 125 -14.98 7.64 -1.87
CA HIS A 125 -15.00 7.91 -0.43
C HIS A 125 -16.06 7.09 0.32
N GLU A 126 -17.33 7.16 -0.11
CA GLU A 126 -18.43 6.44 0.53
C GLU A 126 -18.21 4.93 0.49
N GLN A 127 -17.82 4.39 -0.66
CA GLN A 127 -17.54 2.96 -0.82
C GLN A 127 -16.40 2.49 0.10
N ILE A 128 -15.33 3.28 0.25
CA ILE A 128 -14.20 2.95 1.13
C ILE A 128 -14.65 2.99 2.59
N ILE A 129 -15.50 3.95 2.99
CA ILE A 129 -16.07 4.01 4.33
C ILE A 129 -16.94 2.78 4.59
N ASP A 130 -17.89 2.48 3.69
CA ASP A 130 -18.81 1.35 3.83
C ASP A 130 -18.04 0.05 4.02
N PHE A 131 -17.00 -0.15 3.21
CA PHE A 131 -16.12 -1.27 3.36
C PHE A 131 -15.44 -1.25 4.72
N LEU A 132 -14.69 -0.21 5.08
CA LEU A 132 -13.96 -0.16 6.35
C LEU A 132 -14.85 -0.29 7.59
N CYS A 133 -16.14 0.05 7.49
CA CYS A 133 -17.14 -0.12 8.55
C CYS A 133 -17.48 -1.58 8.89
N GLU A 134 -17.09 -2.54 8.04
CA GLU A 134 -17.31 -3.96 8.30
C GLU A 134 -16.55 -4.41 9.56
N SER A 135 -17.20 -5.23 10.39
CA SER A 135 -16.76 -5.55 11.77
C SER A 135 -15.30 -6.00 11.84
N ASN A 136 -14.89 -6.84 10.89
CA ASN A 136 -13.54 -7.40 10.83
C ASN A 136 -12.45 -6.35 10.54
N MET A 137 -12.76 -5.29 9.80
CA MET A 137 -11.79 -4.26 9.41
C MET A 137 -11.65 -3.18 10.48
N ILE A 138 -12.75 -2.79 11.11
CA ILE A 138 -12.73 -1.93 12.30
C ILE A 138 -11.89 -2.60 13.40
N GLU A 139 -12.19 -3.84 13.74
CA GLU A 139 -11.43 -4.61 14.75
C GLU A 139 -9.94 -4.68 14.41
N GLY A 140 -9.61 -4.88 13.13
CA GLY A 140 -8.24 -4.83 12.61
C GLY A 140 -7.54 -3.51 12.94
N LEU A 141 -8.19 -2.36 12.68
CA LEU A 141 -7.64 -1.03 13.00
C LEU A 141 -7.48 -0.81 14.52
N TYR A 142 -8.46 -1.21 15.33
CA TYR A 142 -8.37 -1.13 16.79
C TYR A 142 -7.20 -1.96 17.33
N SER A 143 -6.97 -3.15 16.77
CA SER A 143 -5.89 -4.03 17.19
C SER A 143 -4.50 -3.42 17.00
N LEU A 144 -4.35 -2.46 16.07
CA LEU A 144 -3.07 -1.77 15.86
C LEU A 144 -2.70 -0.86 17.03
N LEU A 145 -3.66 -0.29 17.77
CA LEU A 145 -3.39 0.62 18.89
C LEU A 145 -2.65 -0.07 20.05
N VAL A 146 -2.88 -1.38 20.22
CA VAL A 146 -2.23 -2.20 21.25
C VAL A 146 -0.87 -2.75 20.82
N VAL A 147 -0.43 -2.50 19.58
CA VAL A 147 0.92 -2.88 19.13
C VAL A 147 1.95 -1.96 19.79
N ASN A 148 2.91 -2.57 20.49
CA ASN A 148 3.91 -1.84 21.28
C ASN A 148 4.99 -1.17 20.43
N ASN A 149 5.28 -1.71 19.23
CA ASN A 149 6.34 -1.23 18.35
C ASN A 149 5.95 0.03 17.55
N LEU A 150 4.68 0.47 17.62
CA LEU A 150 4.22 1.63 16.88
C LEU A 150 4.51 2.93 17.62
N SER A 151 5.01 3.92 16.90
CA SER A 151 5.26 5.25 17.44
C SER A 151 3.96 5.99 17.75
N SER A 152 4.05 7.04 18.58
CA SER A 152 2.90 7.92 18.88
C SER A 152 2.31 8.51 17.60
N ARG A 153 3.16 8.89 16.64
CA ARG A 153 2.74 9.42 15.34
C ARG A 153 1.89 8.40 14.57
N THR A 154 2.28 7.14 14.54
CA THR A 154 1.50 6.07 13.88
C THR A 154 0.17 5.84 14.58
N LYS A 155 0.15 5.84 15.91
CA LYS A 155 -1.09 5.70 16.70
C LYS A 155 -2.05 6.88 16.48
N GLU A 156 -1.54 8.10 16.33
CA GLU A 156 -2.35 9.27 16.00
C GLU A 156 -3.06 9.14 14.65
N ILE A 157 -2.39 8.58 13.63
CA ILE A 157 -3.03 8.31 12.33
C ILE A 157 -4.15 7.28 12.47
N ILE A 158 -3.93 6.21 13.24
CA ILE A 158 -4.97 5.19 13.47
C ILE A 158 -6.21 5.85 14.08
N LEU A 159 -6.02 6.68 15.12
CA LEU A 159 -7.12 7.44 15.73
C LEU A 159 -7.78 8.42 14.75
N LYS A 160 -7.02 9.04 13.85
CA LYS A 160 -7.56 9.93 12.80
C LYS A 160 -8.46 9.16 11.84
N ILE A 161 -8.05 7.97 11.39
CA ILE A 161 -8.87 7.09 10.55
C ILE A 161 -10.14 6.69 11.30
N MET A 162 -10.01 6.28 12.56
CA MET A 162 -11.16 5.84 13.36
C MET A 162 -12.21 6.94 13.56
N LYS A 163 -11.78 8.20 13.70
CA LYS A 163 -12.70 9.34 13.80
C LYS A 163 -13.58 9.51 12.57
N CYS A 164 -13.18 9.02 11.40
CA CYS A 164 -14.02 9.04 10.20
C CYS A 164 -15.28 8.18 10.34
N PHE A 165 -15.32 7.23 11.29
CA PHE A 165 -16.45 6.32 11.51
C PHE A 165 -17.34 6.72 12.70
N ILE A 166 -16.93 7.71 13.52
CA ILE A 166 -17.65 8.12 14.75
C ILE A 166 -18.47 9.40 14.48
N GLY A 167 -18.85 9.64 13.21
CA GLY A 167 -19.66 10.77 12.77
C GLY A 167 -21.16 10.52 12.90
#